data_AF-A0AAN9A126-F1
#
_entry.id   AF-A0AAN9A126-F1
#
_cell.length_a   1.000
_cell.length_b   1.000
_cell.length_c   1.000
_cell.angle_alpha   90.00
_cell.angle_beta   90.00
_cell.angle_gamma   90.00
#
_symmetry.space_group_name_H-M   'P 1'
#
loop_
_entity.id
_entity.type
_entity.pdbx_description
1 polymer ?
#
loop_
_entity_poly.entity_id
_entity_poly.type
_entity_poly.pdbx_seq_one_letter_code
_entity_poly.pdbx_strand_id
1 'polypeptide(L)'
;MPKGKHKGGRRQFTNFEALEEQKKKEEKEKQWRKTQGETDSEEEEGEKDSESSASSEESSNEEEEDESKKSKPKGVAGLIETENPNRVVQKPKKVSQMTETATGSSKPQLSRREREEIEKQRATAHYRKMHAEGKTEEARADLARLAIIRQQREEAAKKREEERKAKDEAAAVKKDKMAKALNKKS
;
A
#
# COMPACT_ATOMS: atom_id res chain seq x y z
N MET A 1 34.55 -10.05 -38.11
CA MET A 1 33.73 -10.79 -37.12
C MET A 1 32.29 -10.30 -37.22
N PRO A 2 31.30 -11.17 -37.43
CA PRO A 2 29.91 -10.74 -37.55
C PRO A 2 29.38 -10.34 -36.16
N LYS A 3 28.86 -9.12 -36.03
CA LYS A 3 28.27 -8.61 -34.77
C LYS A 3 27.00 -9.41 -34.47
N GLY A 4 27.00 -10.12 -33.34
CA GLY A 4 25.89 -10.95 -32.88
C GLY A 4 24.58 -10.16 -32.82
N LYS A 5 23.54 -10.71 -33.44
CA LYS A 5 22.21 -10.12 -33.44
C LYS A 5 21.55 -10.46 -32.11
N HIS A 6 21.73 -9.60 -31.10
CA HIS A 6 21.06 -9.75 -29.81
C HIS A 6 19.55 -9.58 -30.03
N LYS A 7 18.81 -10.70 -30.09
CA LYS A 7 17.34 -10.68 -29.94
C LYS A 7 17.06 -10.25 -28.52
N GLY A 8 16.53 -9.02 -28.36
CA GLY A 8 16.17 -8.47 -27.06
C GLY A 8 15.36 -9.47 -26.25
N GLY A 9 15.83 -9.74 -25.03
CA GLY A 9 15.20 -10.68 -24.11
C GLY A 9 13.75 -10.33 -23.83
N ARG A 10 12.97 -11.33 -23.42
CA ARG A 10 11.54 -11.18 -23.13
C ARG A 10 11.35 -10.16 -22.01
N ARG A 11 10.76 -9.01 -22.32
CA ARG A 11 10.47 -7.94 -21.36
C ARG A 11 9.50 -8.48 -20.31
N GLN A 12 9.98 -8.69 -19.09
CA GLN A 12 9.13 -8.96 -17.95
C GLN A 12 8.62 -7.61 -17.44
N PHE A 13 7.31 -7.40 -17.50
CA PHE A 13 6.69 -6.29 -16.80
C PHE A 13 6.40 -6.80 -15.38
N THR A 14 6.89 -6.10 -14.36
CA THR A 14 6.48 -6.40 -13.00
C THR A 14 4.99 -6.10 -12.88
N ASN A 15 4.21 -7.11 -12.48
CA ASN A 15 2.79 -6.95 -12.24
C ASN A 15 2.59 -6.08 -10.99
N PHE A 16 1.55 -5.25 -10.99
CA PHE A 16 1.23 -4.37 -9.85
C PHE A 16 1.10 -5.16 -8.54
N GLU A 17 0.47 -6.34 -8.60
CA GLU A 17 0.34 -7.29 -7.50
C GLU A 17 1.71 -7.78 -6.99
N ALA A 18 2.68 -8.02 -7.87
CA ALA A 18 4.03 -8.45 -7.48
C ALA A 18 4.80 -7.34 -6.75
N LEU A 19 4.55 -6.07 -7.09
CA LEU A 19 5.15 -4.93 -6.39
C LEU A 19 4.52 -4.72 -5.01
N GLU A 20 3.20 -4.91 -4.88
CA GLU A 20 2.53 -4.86 -3.58
C GLU A 20 2.99 -5.99 -2.66
N GLU A 21 3.18 -7.18 -3.21
CA GLU A 21 3.63 -8.34 -2.44
C GLU A 21 5.09 -8.18 -1.97
N GLN A 22 5.96 -7.58 -2.80
CA GLN A 22 7.31 -7.19 -2.37
C GLN A 22 7.28 -6.17 -1.23
N LYS A 23 6.48 -5.10 -1.35
CA LYS A 23 6.35 -4.09 -0.27
C LYS A 23 5.82 -4.68 1.02
N LYS A 24 4.83 -5.58 0.94
CA LYS A 24 4.26 -6.27 2.09
C LYS A 24 5.28 -7.17 2.77
N LYS A 25 6.14 -7.83 1.98
CA LYS A 25 7.23 -8.66 2.49
C LYS A 25 8.29 -7.81 3.20
N GLU A 26 8.72 -6.70 2.61
CA GLU A 26 9.66 -5.75 3.21
C GLU A 26 9.12 -5.14 4.51
N GLU A 27 7.82 -4.79 4.54
CA GLU A 27 7.20 -4.23 5.73
C GLU A 27 7.14 -5.26 6.86
N LYS A 28 6.80 -6.51 6.54
CA LYS A 28 6.82 -7.62 7.50
C LYS A 28 8.22 -7.91 8.03
N GLU A 29 9.24 -7.83 7.17
CA GLU A 29 10.64 -8.01 7.55
C GLU A 29 11.15 -6.86 8.42
N LYS A 30 10.81 -5.61 8.10
CA LYS A 30 11.11 -4.45 8.95
C LYS A 30 10.43 -4.54 10.31
N GLN A 31 9.18 -5.00 10.35
CA GLN A 31 8.48 -5.26 11.60
C GLN A 31 9.18 -6.36 12.41
N TRP A 32 9.60 -7.45 11.75
CA TRP A 32 10.38 -8.51 12.38
C TRP A 32 11.69 -8.00 12.99
N ARG A 33 12.50 -7.27 12.22
CA ARG A 33 13.75 -6.63 12.70
C ARG A 33 13.51 -5.70 13.89
N LYS A 34 12.46 -4.89 13.82
CA LYS A 34 12.07 -3.97 14.89
C LYS A 34 11.63 -4.69 16.16
N THR A 35 10.95 -5.83 16.05
CA THR A 35 10.58 -6.67 17.20
C THR A 35 11.77 -7.41 17.81
N GLN A 36 12.79 -7.72 17.01
CA GLN A 36 14.04 -8.34 17.46
C GLN A 36 15.04 -7.34 18.04
N GLY A 37 14.70 -6.04 18.08
CA GLY A 37 15.53 -5.01 18.71
C GLY A 37 16.75 -4.59 17.87
N GLU A 38 16.80 -4.96 16.59
CA GLU A 38 17.87 -4.54 15.70
C GLU A 38 17.59 -3.11 15.25
N THR A 39 18.26 -2.16 15.90
CA THR A 39 18.11 -0.73 15.63
C THR A 39 18.64 -0.38 14.25
N ASP A 40 17.79 0.31 13.50
CA ASP A 40 18.00 0.93 12.19
C ASP A 40 19.34 1.69 12.14
N SER A 41 20.34 1.12 11.47
CA SER A 41 21.49 1.87 10.96
C SER A 41 21.39 1.91 9.44
N GLU A 42 21.64 3.11 8.93
CA GLU A 42 21.86 3.53 7.55
C GLU A 42 20.64 3.81 6.64
N GLU A 43 20.38 5.11 6.48
CA GLU A 43 20.32 5.71 5.14
C GLU A 43 21.73 5.75 4.53
N GLU A 44 21.91 5.24 3.30
CA GLU A 44 22.62 5.85 2.16
C GLU A 44 23.21 4.78 1.20
N GLU A 45 22.86 4.90 -0.09
CA GLU A 45 23.54 4.51 -1.34
C GLU A 45 24.43 3.24 -1.42
N GLY A 46 24.26 2.47 -2.51
CA GLY A 46 25.39 1.76 -3.12
C GLY A 46 25.08 0.40 -3.73
N GLU A 47 25.04 0.35 -5.07
CA GLU A 47 25.25 -0.87 -5.84
C GLU A 47 26.53 -1.59 -5.40
N LYS A 48 26.44 -2.89 -5.08
CA LYS A 48 27.49 -3.89 -5.40
C LYS A 48 27.03 -5.33 -5.13
N ASP A 49 27.02 -6.07 -6.22
CA ASP A 49 27.32 -7.49 -6.39
C ASP A 49 28.00 -8.18 -5.19
N SER A 50 27.47 -9.32 -4.74
CA SER A 50 28.31 -10.50 -4.47
C SER A 50 27.49 -11.78 -4.26
N GLU A 51 27.81 -12.71 -5.14
CA GLU A 51 27.86 -14.16 -4.99
C GLU A 51 28.43 -14.71 -3.66
N SER A 52 28.16 -16.00 -3.41
CA SER A 52 28.60 -16.92 -2.34
C SER A 52 27.62 -17.07 -1.15
N SER A 53 26.90 -18.18 -0.97
CA SER A 53 27.27 -19.61 -0.78
C SER A 53 27.78 -19.93 0.64
N ALA A 54 26.88 -20.50 1.47
CA ALA A 54 27.08 -21.55 2.49
C ALA A 54 26.02 -21.37 3.59
N SER A 55 25.49 -22.35 4.32
CA SER A 55 25.40 -23.82 4.28
C SER A 55 24.74 -24.20 5.61
N SER A 56 23.73 -25.09 5.59
CA SER A 56 23.11 -25.74 6.76
C SER A 56 22.38 -24.80 7.75
N GLU A 57 21.28 -25.15 8.41
CA GLU A 57 20.84 -26.47 8.86
C GLU A 57 19.32 -26.46 9.02
N GLU A 58 18.73 -27.60 8.69
CA GLU A 58 17.35 -27.95 8.95
C GLU A 58 17.06 -27.93 10.47
N SER A 59 16.02 -27.21 10.88
CA SER A 59 15.35 -27.54 12.14
C SER A 59 13.86 -27.35 11.95
N SER A 60 13.21 -28.46 11.61
CA SER A 60 11.79 -28.65 11.79
C SER A 60 11.48 -28.65 13.28
N ASN A 61 10.66 -27.71 13.76
CA ASN A 61 9.91 -27.92 14.99
C ASN A 61 8.48 -27.42 14.81
N GLU A 62 7.66 -28.41 14.47
CA GLU A 62 6.21 -28.42 14.45
C GLU A 62 5.63 -28.10 15.86
N GLU A 63 4.52 -27.37 15.86
CA GLU A 63 3.49 -27.33 16.91
C GLU A 63 3.86 -26.84 18.32
N GLU A 64 3.58 -25.56 18.58
CA GLU A 64 3.12 -25.10 19.90
C GLU A 64 1.62 -24.83 19.80
N GLU A 65 0.85 -25.87 20.10
CA GLU A 65 -0.58 -25.81 20.34
C GLU A 65 -0.84 -25.02 21.63
N ASP A 66 -1.62 -23.95 21.48
CA ASP A 66 -2.23 -23.19 22.56
C ASP A 66 -3.06 -24.11 23.46
N GLU A 67 -2.48 -24.55 24.57
CA GLU A 67 -3.28 -24.99 25.72
C GLU A 67 -2.96 -24.09 26.90
N SER A 68 -3.79 -23.05 27.03
CA SER A 68 -4.03 -22.22 28.20
C SER A 68 -4.50 -23.05 29.42
N LYS A 69 -3.72 -24.04 29.85
CA LYS A 69 -3.89 -24.74 31.11
C LYS A 69 -3.32 -23.89 32.23
N LYS A 70 -4.22 -23.22 32.93
CA LYS A 70 -4.01 -22.61 34.25
C LYS A 70 -3.11 -23.53 35.07
N SER A 71 -1.86 -23.11 35.28
CA SER A 71 -0.88 -23.90 36.00
C SER A 71 -1.42 -24.18 37.40
N LYS A 72 -1.73 -25.45 37.67
CA LYS A 72 -2.14 -25.88 39.02
C LYS A 72 -0.95 -25.59 39.95
N PRO A 73 -1.17 -24.95 41.11
CA PRO A 73 -0.07 -24.64 42.02
C PRO A 73 0.63 -25.95 42.41
N LYS A 74 1.94 -26.01 42.18
CA LYS A 74 2.77 -27.17 42.50
C LYS A 74 3.16 -27.10 43.99
N GLY A 75 3.02 -28.22 44.72
CA GLY A 75 3.43 -28.34 46.12
C GLY A 75 2.57 -27.55 47.12
N VAL A 76 3.19 -27.05 48.19
CA VAL A 76 2.52 -26.34 49.31
C VAL A 76 2.01 -24.95 48.92
N ALA A 77 2.39 -24.42 47.76
CA ALA A 77 1.97 -23.10 47.27
C ALA A 77 0.45 -22.95 47.10
N GLY A 78 -0.30 -24.05 46.96
CA GLY A 78 -1.77 -24.03 46.94
C GLY A 78 -2.42 -23.98 48.32
N LEU A 79 -1.67 -24.29 49.38
CA LEU A 79 -2.14 -24.29 50.77
C LEU A 79 -1.94 -22.94 51.47
N ILE A 80 -1.02 -22.11 50.96
CA ILE A 80 -0.72 -20.79 51.51
C ILE A 80 -1.69 -19.77 50.91
N GLU A 81 -2.57 -19.22 51.74
CA GLU A 81 -3.46 -18.13 51.35
C GLU A 81 -2.64 -16.88 51.00
N THR A 82 -2.62 -16.53 49.71
CA THR A 82 -1.90 -15.34 49.25
C THR A 82 -2.77 -14.10 49.48
N GLU A 83 -2.57 -13.42 50.61
CA GLU A 83 -3.17 -12.11 50.95
C GLU A 83 -2.51 -10.95 50.19
N ASN A 84 -2.25 -11.10 48.88
CA ASN A 84 -1.73 -9.99 48.10
C ASN A 84 -2.88 -9.03 47.76
N PRO A 85 -2.90 -7.79 48.29
CA PRO A 85 -3.98 -6.83 48.08
C PRO A 85 -4.12 -6.38 46.62
N ASN A 86 -3.07 -6.54 45.81
CA ASN A 86 -3.10 -6.24 44.37
C ASN A 86 -3.47 -7.46 43.51
N ARG A 87 -3.77 -8.62 44.12
CA ARG A 87 -4.14 -9.83 43.38
C ARG A 87 -5.57 -9.71 42.87
N VAL A 88 -5.71 -9.70 41.54
CA VAL A 88 -7.02 -9.68 40.89
C VAL A 88 -7.72 -11.04 41.06
N VAL A 89 -8.61 -11.14 42.05
CA VAL A 89 -9.43 -12.34 42.27
C VAL A 89 -10.65 -12.29 41.35
N GLN A 90 -10.66 -13.16 40.34
CA GLN A 90 -11.80 -13.31 39.43
C GLN A 90 -12.92 -14.09 40.14
N LYS A 91 -13.91 -13.37 40.68
CA LYS A 91 -15.13 -13.99 41.24
C LYS A 91 -16.09 -14.33 40.10
N PRO A 92 -16.70 -15.53 40.07
CA PRO A 92 -17.66 -15.89 39.04
C PRO A 92 -18.90 -14.98 39.16
N LYS A 93 -19.16 -14.19 38.12
CA LYS A 93 -20.35 -13.32 38.03
C LYS A 93 -21.46 -14.05 37.28
N LYS A 94 -22.70 -13.86 37.73
CA LYS A 94 -23.90 -14.42 37.08
C LYS A 94 -24.17 -13.65 35.78
N VAL A 95 -24.56 -14.37 34.73
CA VAL A 95 -24.78 -13.84 33.38
C VAL A 95 -25.81 -12.69 33.37
N SER A 96 -26.81 -12.73 34.25
CA SER A 96 -27.85 -11.70 34.42
C SER A 96 -27.30 -10.36 34.92
N GLN A 97 -26.22 -10.35 35.70
CA GLN A 97 -25.60 -9.11 36.18
C GLN A 97 -24.73 -8.47 35.10
N MET A 98 -24.21 -9.27 34.15
CA MET A 98 -23.42 -8.77 33.03
C MET A 98 -24.29 -7.95 32.07
N THR A 99 -25.53 -8.38 31.85
CA THR A 99 -26.50 -7.70 30.98
C THR A 99 -26.98 -6.39 31.58
N GLU A 100 -27.27 -6.33 32.89
CA GLU A 100 -27.65 -5.08 33.57
C GLU A 100 -26.54 -4.03 33.54
N THR A 101 -25.27 -4.44 33.66
CA THR A 101 -24.13 -3.52 33.55
C THR A 101 -23.87 -3.03 32.12
N ALA A 102 -24.29 -3.80 31.11
CA ALA A 102 -24.20 -3.40 29.70
C ALA A 102 -25.34 -2.45 29.28
N THR A 103 -26.49 -2.52 29.95
CA THR A 103 -27.68 -1.70 29.66
C THR A 103 -27.85 -0.49 30.58
N GLY A 104 -27.16 -0.43 31.72
CA GLY A 104 -27.23 0.66 32.69
C GLY A 104 -26.41 1.90 32.29
N SER A 105 -27.07 2.90 31.72
CA SER A 105 -26.86 4.38 31.76
C SER A 105 -25.47 5.05 31.75
N SER A 106 -24.35 4.35 31.75
CA SER A 106 -23.03 4.94 31.50
C SER A 106 -22.41 4.21 30.33
N LYS A 107 -22.48 4.83 29.14
CA LYS A 107 -21.59 4.45 28.03
C LYS A 107 -20.18 4.30 28.63
N PRO A 108 -19.49 3.16 28.42
CA PRO A 108 -18.16 2.98 28.97
C PRO A 108 -17.34 4.20 28.59
N GLN A 109 -16.91 4.96 29.60
CA GLN A 109 -16.11 6.14 29.36
C GLN A 109 -14.79 5.63 28.82
N LEU A 110 -14.67 5.65 27.48
CA LEU A 110 -13.44 5.30 26.78
C LEU A 110 -12.28 5.94 27.52
N SER A 111 -11.29 5.13 27.84
CA SER A 111 -10.06 5.57 28.47
C SER A 111 -9.54 6.80 27.73
N ARG A 112 -8.93 7.75 28.43
CA ARG A 112 -8.35 8.95 27.81
C ARG A 112 -7.51 8.59 26.58
N ARG A 113 -6.77 7.48 26.68
CA ARG A 113 -5.95 6.91 25.61
C ARG A 113 -6.78 6.44 24.40
N GLU A 114 -7.91 5.79 24.64
CA GLU A 114 -8.81 5.31 23.58
C GLU A 114 -9.51 6.47 22.87
N ARG A 115 -9.84 7.55 23.58
CA ARG A 115 -10.43 8.75 22.96
C ARG A 115 -9.46 9.44 22.01
N GLU A 116 -8.22 9.63 22.46
CA GLU A 116 -7.15 10.24 21.65
C GLU A 116 -6.83 9.35 20.42
N GLU A 117 -6.82 8.02 20.58
CA GLU A 117 -6.63 7.07 19.46
C GLU A 117 -7.75 7.17 18.42
N ILE A 118 -9.01 7.21 18.85
CA ILE A 118 -10.17 7.33 17.95
C ILE A 118 -10.17 8.69 17.25
N GLU A 119 -9.82 9.76 17.95
CA GLU A 119 -9.71 11.09 17.35
C GLU A 119 -8.60 11.15 16.31
N LYS A 120 -7.43 10.57 16.60
CA LYS A 120 -6.34 10.43 15.62
C LYS A 120 -6.76 9.63 14.40
N GLN A 121 -7.48 8.53 14.59
CA GLN A 121 -8.04 7.75 13.47
C GLN A 121 -9.05 8.56 12.65
N ARG A 122 -9.92 9.33 13.30
CA ARG A 122 -10.88 10.22 12.61
C ARG A 122 -10.18 11.34 11.85
N ALA A 123 -9.15 11.95 12.43
CA ALA A 123 -8.37 13.01 11.79
C ALA A 123 -7.63 12.51 10.55
N THR A 124 -6.98 11.34 10.64
CA THR A 124 -6.31 10.71 9.49
C THR A 124 -7.30 10.30 8.41
N ALA A 125 -8.46 9.73 8.77
CA ALA A 125 -9.52 9.42 7.83
C ALA A 125 -10.08 10.68 7.15
N HIS A 126 -10.28 11.75 7.90
CA HIS A 126 -10.75 13.03 7.38
C HIS A 126 -9.73 13.64 6.40
N TYR A 127 -8.45 13.67 6.77
CA TYR A 127 -7.38 14.13 5.89
C TYR A 127 -7.32 13.31 4.60
N ARG A 128 -7.35 11.97 4.70
CA ARG A 128 -7.40 11.07 3.54
C ARG A 128 -8.61 11.34 2.65
N LYS A 129 -9.78 11.56 3.25
CA LYS A 129 -11.00 11.91 2.51
C LYS A 129 -10.86 13.24 1.78
N MET A 130 -10.37 14.28 2.46
CA MET A 130 -10.14 15.60 1.86
C MET A 130 -9.08 15.54 0.75
N HIS A 131 -8.05 14.71 0.90
CA HIS A 131 -7.03 14.49 -0.12
C HIS A 131 -7.61 13.78 -1.34
N ALA A 132 -8.41 12.72 -1.13
CA ALA A 132 -9.11 12.03 -2.20
C ALA A 132 -10.11 12.93 -2.95
N GLU A 133 -10.78 13.84 -2.23
CA GLU A 133 -11.66 14.86 -2.81
C GLU A 133 -10.90 15.97 -3.54
N GLY A 134 -9.56 15.98 -3.52
CA GLY A 134 -8.77 17.02 -4.18
C GLY A 134 -8.77 18.36 -3.45
N LYS A 135 -9.10 18.38 -2.15
CA LYS A 135 -9.22 19.62 -1.36
C LYS A 135 -7.94 20.01 -0.65
N THR A 136 -7.00 19.08 -0.44
CA THR A 136 -5.65 19.39 0.07
C THR A 136 -4.83 20.11 -1.00
N GLU A 137 -3.88 20.94 -0.58
CA GLU A 137 -3.02 21.70 -1.52
C GLU A 137 -2.22 20.77 -2.44
N GLU A 138 -1.72 19.66 -1.90
CA GLU A 138 -1.03 18.59 -2.63
C GLU A 138 -1.92 18.01 -3.74
N ALA A 139 -3.14 17.59 -3.41
CA ALA A 139 -4.05 17.00 -4.39
C ALA A 139 -4.51 18.03 -5.43
N ARG A 140 -4.68 19.30 -5.04
CA ARG A 140 -4.97 20.39 -6.00
C ARG A 140 -3.81 20.61 -6.97
N ALA A 141 -2.58 20.60 -6.49
CA ALA A 141 -1.39 20.74 -7.32
C ALA A 141 -1.27 19.57 -8.32
N ASP A 142 -1.52 18.34 -7.88
CA ASP A 142 -1.52 17.17 -8.74
C ASP A 142 -2.64 17.23 -9.79
N LEU A 143 -3.85 17.62 -9.40
CA LEU A 143 -4.95 17.82 -10.36
C LEU A 143 -4.63 18.93 -11.37
N ALA A 144 -4.03 20.04 -10.93
CA ALA A 144 -3.59 21.12 -11.82
C ALA A 144 -2.52 20.64 -12.80
N ARG A 145 -1.54 19.85 -12.32
CA ARG A 145 -0.52 19.23 -13.18
C ARG A 145 -1.14 18.29 -14.21
N LEU A 146 -2.09 17.45 -13.80
CA LEU A 146 -2.81 16.56 -14.71
C LEU A 146 -3.64 17.35 -15.74
N ALA A 147 -4.27 18.45 -15.32
CA ALA A 147 -5.03 19.32 -16.22
C ALA A 147 -4.13 19.95 -17.30
N ILE A 148 -2.92 20.42 -16.93
CA ILE A 148 -1.94 20.95 -17.90
C ILE A 148 -1.55 19.87 -18.92
N ILE A 149 -1.26 18.65 -18.48
CA ILE A 149 -0.92 17.54 -19.39
C ILE A 149 -2.09 17.22 -20.32
N ARG A 150 -3.31 17.24 -19.79
CA ARG A 150 -4.53 17.02 -20.58
C ARG A 150 -4.69 18.10 -21.65
N GLN A 151 -4.53 19.37 -21.29
CA GLN A 151 -4.58 20.49 -22.22
C GLN A 151 -3.51 20.35 -23.31
N GLN A 152 -2.26 20.06 -22.96
CA GLN A 152 -1.18 19.84 -23.93
C GLN A 152 -1.49 18.69 -24.90
N ARG A 153 -2.09 17.59 -24.40
CA ARG A 153 -2.49 16.46 -25.24
C ARG A 153 -3.63 16.82 -26.18
N GLU A 154 -4.64 17.53 -25.68
CA GLU A 154 -5.78 17.99 -26.48
C GLU A 154 -5.34 19.00 -27.53
N GLU A 155 -4.47 19.95 -27.19
CA GLU A 155 -3.88 20.90 -28.14
C GLU A 155 -3.02 20.21 -29.20
N ALA A 156 -2.18 19.24 -28.81
CA ALA A 156 -1.38 18.47 -29.75
C ALA A 156 -2.27 17.60 -30.68
N ALA A 157 -3.36 17.06 -30.16
CA ALA A 157 -4.34 16.33 -30.96
C ALA A 157 -5.04 17.25 -31.96
N LYS A 158 -5.53 18.41 -31.51
CA LYS A 158 -6.14 19.45 -32.37
C LYS A 158 -5.17 19.92 -33.45
N LYS A 159 -3.93 20.27 -33.11
CA LYS A 159 -2.89 20.64 -34.08
C LYS A 159 -2.63 19.54 -35.11
N ARG A 160 -2.59 18.27 -34.69
CA ARG A 160 -2.43 17.13 -35.61
C ARG A 160 -3.63 16.95 -36.54
N GLU A 161 -4.85 17.15 -36.04
CA GLU A 161 -6.07 17.08 -36.85
C GLU A 161 -6.15 18.23 -37.86
N GLU A 162 -5.79 19.45 -37.45
CA GLU A 162 -5.72 20.62 -38.34
C GLU A 162 -4.66 20.44 -39.43
N GLU A 163 -3.46 19.99 -39.07
CA GLU A 163 -2.40 19.69 -40.05
C GLU A 163 -2.83 18.58 -41.01
N ARG A 164 -3.52 17.55 -40.52
CA ARG A 164 -4.07 16.48 -41.36
C ARG A 164 -5.12 17.02 -42.33
N LYS A 165 -6.08 17.81 -41.85
CA LYS A 165 -7.13 18.43 -42.71
C LYS A 165 -6.50 19.34 -43.77
N ALA A 166 -5.54 20.18 -43.40
CA ALA A 166 -4.84 21.04 -44.35
C ALA A 166 -4.06 20.25 -45.41
N LYS A 167 -3.42 19.13 -45.02
CA LYS A 167 -2.76 18.21 -45.97
C LYS A 167 -3.76 17.53 -46.89
N ASP A 168 -4.89 17.08 -46.36
CA ASP A 168 -5.94 16.41 -47.14
C ASP A 168 -6.60 17.39 -48.13
N GLU A 169 -6.88 18.63 -47.72
CA GLU A 169 -7.37 19.71 -48.61
C GLU A 169 -6.34 20.09 -49.68
N ALA A 170 -5.06 20.24 -49.30
CA ALA A 170 -4.00 20.50 -50.26
C ALA A 170 -3.83 19.34 -51.25
N ALA A 171 -3.97 18.09 -50.79
CA ALA A 171 -3.96 16.91 -51.64
C ALA A 171 -5.18 16.85 -52.57
N ALA A 172 -6.37 17.21 -52.08
CA ALA A 172 -7.59 17.30 -52.90
C ALA A 172 -7.45 18.36 -53.98
N VAL A 173 -7.02 19.58 -53.65
CA VAL A 173 -6.79 20.66 -54.62
C VAL A 173 -5.73 20.27 -55.65
N LYS A 174 -4.66 19.56 -55.25
CA LYS A 174 -3.66 19.02 -56.19
C LYS A 174 -4.26 17.98 -57.13
N LYS A 175 -5.08 17.06 -56.62
CA LYS A 175 -5.79 16.05 -57.42
C LYS A 175 -6.76 16.71 -58.41
N ASP A 176 -7.53 17.68 -57.97
CA ASP A 176 -8.49 18.41 -58.83
C ASP A 176 -7.77 19.18 -59.95
N LYS A 177 -6.67 19.86 -59.63
CA LYS A 177 -5.82 20.54 -60.64
C LYS A 177 -5.24 19.54 -61.64
N MET A 178 -4.78 18.37 -61.19
CA MET A 178 -4.24 17.33 -62.07
C MET A 178 -5.32 16.73 -62.98
N ALA A 179 -6.50 16.43 -62.44
CA ALA A 179 -7.64 15.93 -63.22
C ALA A 179 -8.08 16.94 -64.29
N LYS A 180 -8.18 18.23 -63.93
CA LYS A 180 -8.53 19.30 -64.87
C LYS A 180 -7.47 19.50 -65.96
N ALA A 181 -6.19 19.30 -65.65
CA ALA A 181 -5.10 19.36 -66.63
C ALA A 181 -5.11 18.16 -67.61
N LEU A 182 -5.49 16.97 -67.13
CA LEU A 182 -5.63 15.77 -67.95
C LEU A 182 -6.82 15.88 -68.91
N ASN A 183 -7.99 16.32 -68.43
CA ASN A 183 -9.19 16.51 -69.26
C ASN A 183 -9.08 17.61 -70.33
N LYS A 184 -8.11 18.54 -70.21
CA LYS A 184 -7.87 19.57 -71.23
C LYS A 184 -6.94 19.11 -72.37
N LYS A 185 -6.31 17.93 -72.22
CA LYS A 185 -5.35 17.35 -73.18
C LYS A 185 -5.94 16.23 -74.05
N SER A 186 -7.19 15.82 -73.79
CA SER A 186 -7.99 14.94 -74.65
C SER A 186 -8.95 15.75 -75.51
#